data_AF-A0AAJ6QQM8-F1
#
_entry.id   AF-A0AAJ6QQM8-F1
#
_cell.length_a   1.000
_cell.length_b   1.000
_cell.length_c   1.000
_cell.angle_alpha   90.00
_cell.angle_beta   90.00
_cell.angle_gamma   90.00
#
_symmetry.space_group_name_H-M   'P 1'
#
loop_
_entity.id
_entity.type
_entity.pdbx_description
1 polymer ?
#
loop_
_entity_poly.entity_id
_entity_poly.type
_entity_poly.pdbx_seq_one_letter_code
_entity_poly.pdbx_strand_id
1 'polypeptide(L)'
;MSQPKPGAGTTTARDKDALLKSYQKRLKDDIRAMIDNFQEILKSSKVPTVEEEGQVLRQLQCTEDQYEMSVRAANMIRAGEKLVRLIADIKQYLILNDFPFINDSIQASSQKFCSVQQDCDQRLMALRDDMASELYELEEEYYSSAYKTPPNK
;
A
#
# COMPACT_ATOMS: atom_id res chain seq x y z
N MET A 1 15.15 24.43 22.12
CA MET A 1 15.21 23.00 21.76
C MET A 1 13.79 22.44 21.80
N SER A 2 13.08 22.49 20.67
CA SER A 2 11.73 21.90 20.56
C SER A 2 11.88 20.43 20.18
N GLN A 3 11.29 19.55 20.98
CA GLN A 3 11.19 18.13 20.66
C GLN A 3 10.36 17.93 19.38
N PRO A 4 10.66 16.88 18.58
CA PRO A 4 9.84 16.54 17.43
C PRO A 4 8.50 15.97 17.93
N LYS A 5 7.41 16.53 17.42
CA LYS A 5 6.04 16.08 17.62
C LYS A 5 5.92 14.64 17.05
N PRO A 6 5.41 13.64 17.80
CA PRO A 6 5.24 12.31 17.24
C PRO A 6 4.19 12.37 16.13
N GLY A 7 4.60 11.99 14.92
CA GLY A 7 3.74 11.91 13.75
C GLY A 7 2.57 10.96 13.99
N ALA A 8 1.40 11.38 13.55
CA ALA A 8 0.19 10.56 13.53
C ALA A 8 0.43 9.27 12.71
N GLY A 9 0.07 8.11 13.28
CA GLY A 9 -0.19 6.90 12.49
C GLY A 9 0.64 5.64 12.78
N THR A 10 1.27 5.48 13.94
CA THR A 10 1.86 4.18 14.31
C THR A 10 0.79 3.19 14.76
N THR A 11 0.10 2.56 13.80
CA THR A 11 -0.71 1.35 14.05
C THR A 11 0.19 0.31 14.71
N THR A 12 -0.06 -0.03 15.97
CA THR A 12 0.81 -0.93 16.73
C THR A 12 0.76 -2.35 16.16
N ALA A 13 1.79 -3.17 16.36
CA ALA A 13 1.80 -4.56 15.91
C ALA A 13 0.56 -5.33 16.40
N ARG A 14 0.08 -5.00 17.61
CA ARG A 14 -1.15 -5.56 18.20
C ARG A 14 -2.40 -5.16 17.43
N ASP A 15 -2.48 -3.93 16.95
CA ASP A 15 -3.60 -3.44 16.13
C ASP A 15 -3.62 -4.09 14.75
N LYS A 16 -2.43 -4.35 14.17
CA LYS A 16 -2.30 -5.11 12.92
C LYS A 16 -2.80 -6.54 13.07
N ASP A 17 -2.38 -7.24 14.12
CA ASP A 17 -2.83 -8.61 14.38
C ASP A 17 -4.33 -8.70 14.64
N ALA A 18 -4.89 -7.75 15.39
CA ALA A 18 -6.33 -7.68 15.63
C ALA A 18 -7.10 -7.44 14.31
N LEU A 19 -6.60 -6.56 13.45
CA LEU A 19 -7.19 -6.29 12.14
C LEU A 19 -7.15 -7.51 11.22
N LEU A 20 -6.01 -8.21 11.14
CA LEU A 20 -5.87 -9.42 10.34
C LEU A 20 -6.79 -10.55 10.84
N LYS A 21 -6.94 -10.70 12.17
CA LYS A 21 -7.91 -11.62 12.76
C LYS A 21 -9.35 -11.24 12.40
N SER A 22 -9.67 -9.94 12.37
CA SER A 22 -10.99 -9.45 11.95
C SER A 22 -11.28 -9.80 10.48
N TYR A 23 -10.31 -9.62 9.58
CA TYR A 23 -10.45 -10.03 8.18
C TYR A 23 -10.69 -11.53 8.02
N GLN A 24 -9.92 -12.35 8.74
CA GLN A 24 -10.11 -13.80 8.71
C GLN A 24 -11.47 -14.23 9.26
N LYS A 25 -11.96 -13.55 10.31
CA LYS A 25 -13.30 -13.80 10.86
C LYS A 25 -14.37 -13.45 9.83
N ARG A 26 -14.34 -12.26 9.24
CA ARG A 26 -15.29 -11.81 8.21
C ARG A 26 -15.35 -12.78 7.03
N LEU A 27 -14.18 -13.22 6.53
CA LEU A 27 -14.09 -14.21 5.46
C LEU A 27 -14.83 -15.51 5.81
N LYS A 28 -14.55 -16.06 7.00
CA LYS A 28 -15.17 -17.31 7.45
C LYS A 28 -16.67 -17.16 7.64
N ASP A 29 -17.11 -16.06 8.23
CA ASP A 29 -18.52 -15.81 8.53
C ASP A 29 -19.33 -15.64 7.24
N ASP A 30 -18.83 -14.87 6.26
CA ASP A 30 -19.53 -14.65 4.99
C ASP A 30 -19.53 -15.91 4.10
N ILE A 31 -18.44 -16.69 4.06
CA ILE A 31 -18.41 -18.00 3.37
C ILE A 31 -19.42 -18.96 4.00
N ARG A 32 -19.42 -19.07 5.34
CA ARG A 32 -20.37 -19.93 6.05
C ARG A 32 -21.80 -19.51 5.75
N ALA A 33 -22.12 -18.22 5.80
CA ALA A 33 -23.44 -17.73 5.45
C ALA A 33 -23.86 -18.12 4.02
N MET A 34 -22.95 -18.08 3.03
CA MET A 34 -23.26 -18.53 1.67
C MET A 34 -23.57 -20.03 1.62
N ILE A 35 -22.77 -20.86 2.29
CA ILE A 35 -22.95 -22.30 2.34
C ILE A 35 -24.26 -22.66 3.02
N ASP A 36 -24.53 -22.08 4.20
CA ASP A 36 -25.71 -22.37 4.99
C ASP A 36 -26.98 -22.00 4.21
N ASN A 37 -27.06 -20.80 3.62
CA ASN A 37 -28.21 -20.39 2.80
C ASN A 37 -28.39 -21.29 1.56
N PHE A 38 -27.30 -21.75 0.94
CA PHE A 38 -27.38 -22.64 -0.22
C PHE A 38 -27.88 -24.05 0.16
N GLN A 39 -27.37 -24.62 1.25
CA GLN A 39 -27.85 -25.91 1.77
C GLN A 39 -29.34 -25.87 2.10
N GLU A 40 -29.75 -24.77 2.67
CA GLU A 40 -31.12 -24.46 2.99
C GLU A 40 -32.01 -24.37 1.71
N ILE A 41 -31.57 -23.68 0.65
CA ILE A 41 -32.27 -23.69 -0.65
C ILE A 41 -32.42 -25.12 -1.20
N LEU A 42 -31.39 -25.96 -1.09
CA LEU A 42 -31.45 -27.36 -1.54
C LEU A 42 -32.46 -28.19 -0.75
N LYS A 43 -32.64 -27.91 0.55
CA LYS A 43 -33.67 -28.58 1.37
C LYS A 43 -35.07 -28.21 0.90
N SER A 44 -35.35 -26.91 0.71
CA SER A 44 -36.64 -26.41 0.23
C SER A 44 -36.96 -26.83 -1.22
N SER A 45 -35.95 -27.21 -2.00
CA SER A 45 -36.13 -27.68 -3.39
C SER A 45 -36.57 -29.14 -3.50
N LYS A 46 -36.61 -29.90 -2.39
CA LYS A 46 -37.04 -31.31 -2.42
C LYS A 46 -38.56 -31.37 -2.58
N VAL A 47 -39.00 -32.01 -3.66
CA VAL A 47 -40.44 -32.26 -3.88
C VAL A 47 -40.88 -33.42 -2.98
N PRO A 48 -41.86 -33.24 -2.09
CA PRO A 48 -42.45 -34.34 -1.34
C PRO A 48 -43.06 -35.36 -2.29
N THR A 49 -42.84 -36.66 -2.04
CA THR A 49 -43.57 -37.74 -2.71
C THR A 49 -45.07 -37.57 -2.48
N VAL A 50 -45.86 -37.77 -3.52
CA VAL A 50 -47.26 -37.32 -3.70
C VAL A 50 -48.27 -37.88 -2.65
N GLU A 51 -47.82 -38.65 -1.67
CA GLU A 51 -48.68 -39.54 -0.89
C GLU A 51 -49.29 -38.96 0.40
N GLU A 52 -48.87 -37.78 0.91
CA GLU A 52 -49.27 -37.38 2.28
C GLU A 52 -50.00 -36.04 2.48
N GLU A 53 -50.13 -35.13 1.49
CA GLU A 53 -50.72 -33.80 1.75
C GLU A 53 -51.84 -33.38 0.77
N GLY A 54 -52.91 -32.82 1.33
CA GLY A 54 -54.02 -32.26 0.56
C GLY A 54 -53.59 -31.11 -0.37
N GLN A 55 -54.22 -31.01 -1.54
CA GLN A 55 -53.82 -30.10 -2.64
C GLN A 55 -53.64 -28.62 -2.23
N VAL A 56 -54.46 -28.13 -1.29
CA VAL A 56 -54.40 -26.74 -0.80
C VAL A 56 -53.20 -26.50 0.11
N LEU A 57 -52.89 -27.44 1.01
CA LEU A 57 -51.73 -27.34 1.91
C LEU A 57 -50.43 -27.28 1.11
N ARG A 58 -50.33 -28.13 0.08
CA ARG A 58 -49.20 -28.16 -0.84
C ARG A 58 -48.99 -26.83 -1.58
N GLN A 59 -50.06 -26.17 -2.02
CA GLN A 59 -49.94 -24.91 -2.74
C GLN A 59 -49.48 -23.75 -1.84
N LEU A 60 -49.94 -23.73 -0.58
CA LEU A 60 -49.45 -22.79 0.43
C LEU A 60 -47.97 -23.04 0.75
N GLN A 61 -47.58 -24.28 1.00
CA GLN A 61 -46.19 -24.66 1.29
C GLN A 61 -45.24 -24.27 0.13
N CYS A 62 -45.61 -24.57 -1.12
CA CYS A 62 -44.79 -24.18 -2.27
C CYS A 62 -44.60 -22.66 -2.38
N THR A 63 -45.61 -21.88 -1.98
CA THR A 63 -45.53 -20.41 -2.00
C THR A 63 -44.60 -19.91 -0.88
N GLU A 64 -44.69 -20.50 0.31
CA GLU A 64 -43.79 -20.22 1.44
C GLU A 64 -42.34 -20.55 1.09
N ASP A 65 -42.08 -21.75 0.57
CA ASP A 65 -40.76 -22.21 0.14
C ASP A 65 -40.16 -21.26 -0.91
N GLN A 66 -40.98 -20.77 -1.85
CA GLN A 66 -40.54 -19.82 -2.87
C GLN A 66 -40.07 -18.48 -2.28
N TYR A 67 -40.82 -17.94 -1.30
CA TYR A 67 -40.41 -16.72 -0.60
C TYR A 67 -39.14 -16.95 0.22
N GLU A 68 -39.07 -18.06 0.93
CA GLU A 68 -37.90 -18.40 1.74
C GLU A 68 -36.64 -18.58 0.86
N MET A 69 -36.75 -19.32 -0.25
CA MET A 69 -35.66 -19.49 -1.22
C MET A 69 -35.19 -18.14 -1.78
N SER A 70 -36.11 -17.21 -2.04
CA SER A 70 -35.77 -15.87 -2.53
C SER A 70 -34.97 -15.07 -1.51
N VAL A 71 -35.36 -15.13 -0.22
CA VAL A 71 -34.63 -14.48 0.87
C VAL A 71 -33.24 -15.11 1.05
N ARG A 72 -33.14 -16.44 1.00
CA ARG A 72 -31.88 -17.17 1.10
C ARG A 72 -30.92 -16.80 -0.03
N ALA A 73 -31.42 -16.70 -1.27
CA ALA A 73 -30.63 -16.25 -2.42
C ALA A 73 -30.13 -14.81 -2.23
N ALA A 74 -30.99 -13.90 -1.76
CA ALA A 74 -30.60 -12.52 -1.48
C ALA A 74 -29.51 -12.44 -0.38
N ASN A 75 -29.61 -13.27 0.66
CA ASN A 75 -28.58 -13.35 1.71
C ASN A 75 -27.22 -13.83 1.17
N MET A 76 -27.22 -14.78 0.23
CA MET A 76 -25.98 -15.22 -0.44
C MET A 76 -25.33 -14.08 -1.23
N ILE A 77 -26.12 -13.31 -1.99
CA ILE A 77 -25.61 -12.14 -2.74
C ILE A 77 -25.01 -11.11 -1.78
N ARG A 78 -25.70 -10.81 -0.68
CA ARG A 78 -25.21 -9.88 0.35
C ARG A 78 -23.90 -10.35 0.99
N ALA A 79 -23.75 -11.65 1.25
CA ALA A 79 -22.48 -12.21 1.73
C ALA A 79 -21.37 -12.06 0.67
N GLY A 80 -21.68 -12.31 -0.60
CA GLY A 80 -20.76 -12.07 -1.73
C GLY A 80 -20.27 -10.62 -1.81
N GLU A 81 -21.17 -9.64 -1.67
CA GLU A 81 -20.78 -8.23 -1.65
C GLU A 81 -19.85 -7.89 -0.49
N LYS A 82 -20.08 -8.46 0.70
CA LYS A 82 -19.21 -8.24 1.86
C LYS A 82 -17.81 -8.82 1.63
N LEU A 83 -17.71 -9.95 0.93
CA LEU A 83 -16.43 -10.52 0.50
C LEU A 83 -15.69 -9.59 -0.48
N VAL A 84 -16.40 -8.96 -1.43
CA VAL A 84 -15.81 -7.97 -2.34
C VAL A 84 -15.26 -6.76 -1.57
N ARG A 85 -16.02 -6.24 -0.58
CA ARG A 85 -15.52 -5.16 0.30
C ARG A 85 -14.30 -5.60 1.11
N LEU A 86 -14.28 -6.83 1.62
CA LEU A 86 -13.13 -7.38 2.33
C LEU A 86 -11.88 -7.43 1.45
N ILE A 87 -12.01 -7.79 0.16
CA ILE A 87 -10.89 -7.75 -0.79
C ILE A 87 -10.35 -6.32 -0.95
N ALA A 88 -11.23 -5.33 -1.04
CA ALA A 88 -10.82 -3.92 -1.12
C ALA A 88 -10.06 -3.48 0.15
N ASP A 89 -10.56 -3.84 1.34
CA ASP A 89 -9.90 -3.54 2.61
C ASP A 89 -8.51 -4.18 2.71
N ILE A 90 -8.35 -5.41 2.22
CA ILE A 90 -7.05 -6.12 2.18
C ILE A 90 -6.09 -5.42 1.22
N LYS A 91 -6.54 -5.03 0.02
CA LYS A 91 -5.72 -4.28 -0.94
C LYS A 91 -5.24 -2.97 -0.35
N GLN A 92 -6.14 -2.22 0.30
CA GLN A 92 -5.79 -0.97 0.96
C GLN A 92 -4.77 -1.21 2.08
N TYR A 93 -4.94 -2.25 2.91
CA TYR A 93 -3.99 -2.61 3.94
C TYR A 93 -2.59 -2.90 3.37
N LEU A 94 -2.49 -3.67 2.29
CA LEU A 94 -1.21 -4.03 1.67
C LEU A 94 -0.51 -2.79 1.09
N ILE A 95 -1.22 -1.97 0.32
CA ILE A 95 -0.66 -0.75 -0.29
C ILE A 95 -0.14 0.20 0.78
N LEU A 96 -0.93 0.41 1.85
CA LEU A 96 -0.55 1.37 2.89
C LEU A 96 0.59 0.88 3.78
N ASN A 97 0.70 -0.43 4.04
CA ASN A 97 1.78 -0.95 4.90
C ASN A 97 3.17 -0.88 4.26
N ASP A 98 3.25 -0.80 2.94
CA ASP A 98 4.53 -0.68 2.23
C ASP A 98 5.06 0.77 2.24
N PHE A 99 4.21 1.77 2.47
CA PHE A 99 4.61 3.18 2.41
C PHE A 99 5.71 3.59 3.40
N PRO A 100 5.72 3.16 4.67
CA PRO A 100 6.82 3.50 5.59
C PRO A 100 8.18 3.03 5.05
N PHE A 101 8.28 1.77 4.60
CA PHE A 101 9.52 1.22 4.05
C PHE A 101 9.95 1.94 2.76
N ILE A 102 9.00 2.24 1.88
CA ILE A 102 9.26 3.01 0.65
C ILE A 102 9.77 4.41 1.01
N ASN A 103 9.15 5.10 1.98
CA ASN A 103 9.59 6.41 2.44
C ASN A 103 11.00 6.38 3.01
N ASP A 104 11.31 5.39 3.86
CA ASP A 104 12.64 5.22 4.42
C ASP A 104 13.69 5.00 3.32
N SER A 105 13.34 4.21 2.30
CA SER A 105 14.20 3.95 1.14
C SER A 105 14.44 5.20 0.28
N ILE A 106 13.40 6.02 0.07
CA ILE A 106 13.50 7.31 -0.62
C ILE A 106 14.37 8.27 0.18
N GLN A 107 14.17 8.36 1.49
CA GLN A 107 14.96 9.22 2.38
C GLN A 107 16.44 8.82 2.38
N ALA A 108 16.74 7.52 2.48
CA ALA A 108 18.11 7.01 2.40
C ALA A 108 18.78 7.33 1.06
N SER A 109 18.05 7.19 -0.05
CA SER A 109 18.55 7.53 -1.38
C SER A 109 18.81 9.03 -1.51
N SER A 110 17.89 9.87 -1.03
CA SER A 110 18.04 11.33 -1.04
C SER A 110 19.27 11.77 -0.24
N GLN A 111 19.49 11.20 0.96
CA GLN A 111 20.68 11.47 1.76
C GLN A 111 21.96 11.05 1.04
N LYS A 112 21.96 9.89 0.38
CA LYS A 112 23.11 9.42 -0.41
C LYS A 112 23.44 10.40 -1.54
N PHE A 113 22.44 10.84 -2.30
CA PHE A 113 22.67 11.80 -3.39
C PHE A 113 23.17 13.16 -2.87
N CYS A 114 22.63 13.64 -1.75
CA CYS A 114 23.10 14.88 -1.12
C CYS A 114 24.56 14.76 -0.67
N SER A 115 24.95 13.63 -0.10
CA SER A 115 26.36 13.37 0.28
C SER A 115 27.29 13.33 -0.93
N VAL A 116 26.89 12.67 -2.02
CA VAL A 116 27.68 12.63 -3.27
C VAL A 116 27.81 14.03 -3.87
N GLN A 117 26.72 14.81 -3.86
CA GLN A 117 26.75 16.18 -4.34
C GLN A 117 27.75 17.02 -3.53
N GLN A 118 27.71 16.95 -2.20
CA GLN A 118 28.64 17.68 -1.33
C GLN A 118 30.10 17.30 -1.58
N ASP A 119 30.41 16.01 -1.77
CA ASP A 119 31.77 15.55 -2.08
C ASP A 119 32.23 16.07 -3.45
N CYS A 120 31.34 16.05 -4.46
CA CYS A 120 31.63 16.61 -5.77
C CYS A 120 31.91 18.12 -5.70
N ASP A 121 31.06 18.87 -5.00
CA ASP A 121 31.21 20.32 -4.82
C ASP A 121 32.51 20.66 -4.08
N GLN A 122 32.89 19.88 -3.06
CA GLN A 122 34.16 20.04 -2.35
C GLN A 122 35.37 19.81 -3.26
N ARG A 123 35.34 18.74 -4.08
CA ARG A 123 36.42 18.45 -5.04
C ARG A 123 36.52 19.52 -6.12
N LEU A 124 35.40 20.05 -6.59
CA LEU A 124 35.37 21.16 -7.55
C LEU A 124 35.94 22.44 -6.95
N MET A 125 35.63 22.76 -5.69
CA MET A 125 36.23 23.91 -5.01
C MET A 125 37.74 23.75 -4.82
N ALA A 126 38.20 22.57 -4.40
CA ALA A 126 39.63 22.30 -4.26
C ALA A 126 40.36 22.46 -5.60
N LEU A 127 39.84 21.86 -6.68
CA LEU A 127 40.43 21.98 -8.01
C LEU A 127 40.46 23.44 -8.50
N ARG A 128 39.41 24.21 -8.23
CA ARG A 128 39.40 25.65 -8.55
C ARG A 128 40.52 26.38 -7.84
N ASP A 129 40.73 26.10 -6.55
CA ASP A 129 41.73 26.77 -5.74
C ASP A 129 43.16 26.38 -6.17
N ASP A 130 43.38 25.10 -6.51
CA ASP A 130 44.65 24.62 -7.07
C ASP A 130 44.97 25.33 -8.40
N MET A 131 44.01 25.37 -9.34
CA MET A 131 44.18 26.06 -10.62
C MET A 131 44.43 27.56 -10.46
N ALA A 132 43.78 28.21 -9.49
CA ALA A 132 44.00 29.62 -9.19
C ALA A 132 45.42 29.87 -8.65
N SER A 133 45.94 28.96 -7.82
CA SER A 133 47.32 29.02 -7.33
C SER A 133 48.33 28.87 -8.48
N GLU A 134 48.15 27.84 -9.33
CA GLU A 134 49.05 27.60 -10.48
C GLU A 134 49.05 28.78 -11.46
N LEU A 135 47.88 29.37 -11.74
CA LEU A 135 47.79 30.55 -12.60
C LEU A 135 48.50 31.77 -12.01
N TYR A 136 48.39 31.97 -10.70
CA TYR A 136 49.07 33.07 -10.01
C TYR A 136 50.59 32.91 -10.07
N GLU A 137 51.10 31.70 -9.78
CA GLU A 137 52.53 31.38 -9.87
C GLU A 137 53.07 31.60 -11.29
N LEU A 138 52.32 31.14 -12.31
CA LEU A 138 52.70 31.32 -13.70
C LEU A 138 52.71 32.80 -14.13
N GLU A 139 51.74 33.59 -13.66
CA GLU A 139 51.69 35.03 -13.90
C GLU A 139 52.89 35.75 -13.27
N GLU A 140 53.25 35.39 -12.04
CA GLU A 140 54.42 35.92 -11.32
C GLU A 140 55.74 35.56 -12.04
N GLU A 141 55.89 34.31 -12.48
CA GLU A 141 57.06 33.87 -13.25
C GLU A 141 57.16 34.61 -14.59
N TYR A 142 56.04 34.76 -15.31
CA TYR A 142 56.00 35.51 -16.57
C TYR A 142 56.46 36.97 -16.37
N TYR A 143 55.97 37.63 -15.32
CA TYR A 143 56.30 39.03 -15.04
C TYR A 143 57.69 39.25 -14.46
N SER A 144 58.27 38.25 -13.80
CA SER A 144 59.65 38.29 -13.33
C SER A 144 60.66 37.89 -14.41
N SER A 145 60.20 37.30 -15.52
CA SER A 145 61.06 36.90 -16.64
C SER A 145 61.61 38.09 -17.46
N ALA A 146 62.82 37.92 -17.99
CA ALA A 146 63.48 38.91 -18.86
C ALA A 146 62.78 39.14 -20.22
N TYR A 147 61.75 38.35 -20.55
CA TYR A 147 61.00 38.46 -21.79
C TYR A 147 60.03 39.66 -21.81
N LYS A 148 59.78 40.31 -20.67
CA LYS A 148 58.87 41.46 -20.58
C LYS A 148 59.57 42.82 -20.71
N THR A 149 60.87 42.92 -20.49
CA THR A 149 61.59 44.17 -20.77
C THR A 149 61.76 44.31 -22.29
N PRO A 150 61.07 45.25 -22.97
CA PRO A 150 61.39 45.52 -24.37
C PRO A 150 62.87 45.93 -24.45
N PRO A 151 63.61 45.49 -25.49
CA PRO A 151 64.99 45.94 -25.66
C PRO A 151 64.98 47.46 -25.68
N ASN A 152 65.72 48.09 -24.74
CA ASN A 152 65.95 49.52 -24.76
C ASN A 152 66.44 49.90 -26.17
N LYS A 153 65.66 50.74 -26.87
CA LYS A 153 66.08 51.37 -28.13
C LYS A 153 67.19 52.38 -27.87
#